data_AF-A0A7W1ZDN7-F1
#
_entry.id   AF-A0A7W1ZDN7-F1
#
_cell.length_a   1.000
_cell.length_b   1.000
_cell.length_c   1.000
_cell.angle_alpha   90.00
_cell.angle_beta   90.00
_cell.angle_gamma   90.00
#
_symmetry.space_group_name_H-M   'P 1'
#
loop_
_entity.id
_entity.type
_entity.pdbx_description
1 polymer ?
#
loop_
_entity_poly.entity_id
_entity_poly.type
_entity_poly.pdbx_seq_one_letter_code
_entity_poly.pdbx_strand_id
1 'polypeptide(L)' 'MNYINETANNLAKNIRGLSEEQFQFKPTPEPWSISQCVEHIIATDVMLLDKSKANLQGSPNSERKS' A
#
# COMPACT_ATOMS: atom_id res chain seq x y z
N MET A 1 15.02 2.47 -2.49
CA MET A 1 13.96 2.33 -3.52
C MET A 1 13.64 0.89 -3.91
N ASN A 2 14.55 -0.09 -3.72
CA ASN A 2 14.31 -1.46 -4.21
C ASN A 2 13.19 -2.21 -3.47
N TYR A 3 13.09 -2.07 -2.15
CA TYR A 3 12.16 -2.85 -1.31
C TYR A 3 10.67 -2.54 -1.59
N ILE A 4 10.28 -1.26 -1.70
CA ILE A 4 8.88 -0.87 -1.98
C ILE A 4 8.42 -1.40 -3.35
N ASN A 5 9.31 -1.36 -4.34
CA ASN A 5 9.00 -1.93 -5.66
C ASN A 5 8.91 -3.45 -5.61
N GLU A 6 9.76 -4.12 -4.83
CA GLU A 6 9.70 -5.57 -4.65
C GLU A 6 8.40 -6.01 -3.97
N THR A 7 7.98 -5.35 -2.89
CA THR A 7 6.73 -5.67 -2.19
C THR A 7 5.51 -5.40 -3.06
N ALA A 8 5.48 -4.30 -3.81
CA ALA A 8 4.41 -4.01 -4.78
C ALA A 8 4.35 -5.07 -5.90
N ASN A 9 5.50 -5.49 -6.43
CA ASN A 9 5.57 -6.56 -7.43
C ASN A 9 5.09 -7.91 -6.87
N ASN A 10 5.44 -8.23 -5.63
CA ASN A 10 4.98 -9.45 -4.98
C ASN A 10 3.47 -9.42 -4.74
N LEU A 11 2.91 -8.30 -4.29
CA LEU A 11 1.46 -8.11 -4.18
C LEU A 11 0.78 -8.35 -5.54
N ALA A 12 1.26 -7.70 -6.60
CA ALA A 12 0.73 -7.85 -7.95
C ALA A 12 0.82 -9.29 -8.48
N LYS A 13 1.89 -10.03 -8.14
CA LYS A 13 2.01 -11.46 -8.49
C LYS A 13 1.03 -12.32 -7.71
N ASN A 14 0.82 -12.05 -6.43
CA ASN A 14 -0.06 -12.85 -5.58
C ASN A 14 -1.54 -12.71 -5.96
N ILE A 15 -1.96 -11.54 -6.44
CA ILE A 15 -3.35 -11.33 -6.91
C ILE A 15 -3.53 -11.67 -8.39
N ARG A 16 -2.44 -11.96 -9.11
CA ARG A 16 -2.49 -12.31 -10.52
C ARG A 16 -3.17 -13.66 -10.71
N GLY A 17 -4.22 -13.68 -11.53
CA GLY A 17 -4.95 -14.90 -11.87
C GLY A 17 -6.15 -15.19 -10.98
N LEU A 18 -6.44 -14.33 -9.98
CA LEU A 18 -7.74 -14.36 -9.31
C LEU A 18 -8.84 -13.94 -10.29
N SER A 19 -9.96 -14.67 -10.28
CA SER A 19 -11.18 -14.17 -10.93
C SER A 19 -11.77 -13.00 -10.15
N GLU A 20 -12.63 -12.21 -10.78
CA GLU A 20 -13.31 -11.11 -10.10
C GLU A 20 -14.11 -11.60 -8.89
N GLU A 21 -14.75 -12.77 -9.01
CA GLU A 21 -15.52 -13.38 -7.91
C GLU A 21 -14.63 -13.74 -6.72
N GLN A 22 -13.44 -14.27 -6.98
CA GLN A 22 -12.46 -14.58 -5.92
C GLN A 22 -11.87 -13.32 -5.30
N PHE A 23 -11.67 -12.27 -6.11
CA PHE A 23 -11.13 -11.00 -5.67
C PHE A 23 -12.12 -10.23 -4.77
N GLN A 24 -13.42 -10.32 -5.09
CA GLN A 24 -14.52 -9.75 -4.32
C GLN A 24 -15.08 -10.69 -3.25
N PHE A 25 -14.56 -11.91 -3.12
CA PHE A 25 -15.12 -12.91 -2.23
C PHE A 25 -15.12 -12.45 -0.77
N LYS A 26 -16.26 -12.65 -0.09
CA LYS A 26 -16.45 -12.39 1.33
C LYS A 26 -17.11 -13.60 1.99
N PRO A 27 -16.43 -14.29 2.93
CA PRO A 27 -17.04 -15.44 3.61
C PRO A 27 -18.17 -15.03 4.56
N THR A 28 -18.07 -13.83 5.15
CA THR A 28 -19.10 -13.18 5.96
C THR A 28 -19.06 -11.65 5.72
N PRO A 29 -20.09 -10.88 6.14
CA PRO A 29 -20.13 -9.43 5.90
C PRO A 29 -19.03 -8.61 6.60
N GLU A 30 -18.56 -9.07 7.76
CA GLU A 30 -17.59 -8.37 8.62
C GLU A 30 -16.17 -8.25 8.05
N PRO A 31 -15.50 -9.32 7.58
CA PRO A 31 -14.14 -9.23 7.06
C PRO A 31 -14.08 -8.47 5.73
N TRP A 32 -12.90 -8.00 5.37
CA TRP A 32 -12.63 -7.39 4.07
C TRP A 32 -12.37 -8.44 3.00
N SER A 33 -12.84 -8.18 1.78
CA SER A 33 -12.41 -8.94 0.60
C SER A 33 -10.96 -8.60 0.23
N ILE A 34 -10.38 -9.40 -0.67
CA ILE A 34 -9.04 -9.13 -1.22
C ILE A 34 -9.04 -7.77 -1.94
N SER A 35 -10.11 -7.44 -2.69
CA SER A 35 -10.28 -6.15 -3.35
C SER A 35 -10.22 -4.97 -2.38
N GLN A 36 -10.96 -5.04 -1.27
CA GLN A 36 -10.98 -4.00 -0.24
C GLN A 36 -9.60 -3.83 0.40
N CYS A 37 -8.91 -4.92 0.71
CA CYS A 37 -7.55 -4.87 1.24
C CYS A 37 -6.57 -4.18 0.27
N VAL A 38 -6.61 -4.53 -1.02
CA VAL A 38 -5.72 -3.96 -2.03
C VAL A 38 -5.99 -2.47 -2.21
N GLU A 39 -7.25 -2.05 -2.26
CA GLU A 39 -7.64 -0.63 -2.37
C GLU A 39 -7.09 0.19 -1.20
N HIS A 40 -7.24 -0.31 0.03
CA HIS A 40 -6.70 0.35 1.23
C HIS A 40 -5.17 0.42 1.23
N ILE A 41 -4.47 -0.63 0.78
CA ILE A 41 -3.01 -0.62 0.66
C ILE A 41 -2.57 0.47 -0.33
N ILE A 42 -3.18 0.54 -1.51
CA ILE A 42 -2.80 1.52 -2.54
C ILE A 42 -3.04 2.95 -2.03
N ALA A 43 -4.21 3.20 -1.44
CA ALA A 43 -4.57 4.52 -0.92
C ALA A 43 -3.59 5.00 0.16
N THR A 44 -3.19 4.11 1.06
CA THR A 44 -2.25 4.44 2.14
C THR A 44 -0.82 4.60 1.65
N ASP A 45 -0.38 3.81 0.67
CA ASP A 45 0.99 3.86 0.13
C ASP A 45 1.26 5.18 -0.60
N VAL A 46 0.30 5.67 -1.40
CA VAL A 46 0.39 6.99 -2.05
C VAL A 46 0.54 8.10 -1.01
N MET A 47 -0.32 8.10 0.01
CA MET A 47 -0.28 9.08 1.09
C MET A 47 1.05 9.06 1.84
N LEU A 48 1.58 7.88 2.16
CA LEU A 48 2.84 7.74 2.89
C LEU A 48 4.02 8.19 2.04
N LEU A 49 4.06 7.80 0.77
CA LEU A 49 5.12 8.20 -0.16
C LEU A 49 5.13 9.72 -0.34
N ASP A 50 4.00 10.36 -0.53
CA ASP A 50 3.94 11.82 -0.69
C ASP A 50 4.36 12.55 0.58
N LYS A 51 3.93 12.08 1.76
CA LYS A 51 4.43 12.60 3.04
C LYS A 51 5.93 12.42 3.17
N SER A 52 6.48 11.27 2.79
CA SER A 52 7.92 11.01 2.87
C SER A 52 8.71 11.94 1.94
N LYS A 53 8.23 12.16 0.71
CA LYS A 53 8.82 13.12 -0.25
C LYS A 53 8.76 14.54 0.28
N ALA A 54 7.64 14.96 0.87
CA ALA A 54 7.50 16.29 1.46
C ALA A 54 8.47 16.48 2.64
N ASN A 55 8.65 15.47 3.49
CA ASN A 55 9.61 15.50 4.59
C ASN A 55 11.08 15.54 4.12
N LEU A 56 11.39 14.93 2.97
CA LEU A 56 12.73 14.96 2.38
C LEU A 56 13.03 16.26 1.64
N GLN A 57 12.00 16.92 1.08
CA GLN A 57 12.14 18.19 0.35
C GLN A 57 12.01 19.43 1.25
N GLY A 58 11.42 19.30 2.43
CA GLY A 58 11.43 20.34 3.44
C GLY A 58 12.85 20.65 3.91
N SER A 59 13.13 21.92 4.27
CA SER A 59 14.40 22.32 4.88
C SER A 59 14.77 21.36 6.02
N PRO A 60 16.06 20.97 6.16
CA PRO A 60 16.46 20.06 7.23
C PRO A 60 16.02 20.65 8.58
N ASN A 61 15.01 20.05 9.20
CA ASN A 61 14.54 20.50 10.49
C ASN A 61 15.65 20.22 11.52
N SER A 62 16.33 21.27 11.97
CA SER A 62 17.43 21.24 12.94
C SER A 62 17.03 20.66 14.30
N GLU A 63 15.74 20.44 14.54
CA GLU A 63 15.19 19.88 15.77
C GLU A 63 15.16 18.33 15.81
N ARG A 64 15.52 17.61 14.74
CA ARG A 64 15.85 16.17 14.87
C ARG A 64 17.27 16.01 15.43
N LYS A 65 17.47 16.45 16.68
CA LYS A 65 18.52 15.97 17.57
C LYS A 65 17.85 15.41 18.82
N SER A 66 17.70 14.08 18.85
CA SER A 66 17.98 13.17 19.98
C SER A 66 17.33 11.83 19.74
#